data_AF-A0A290XDQ2-F1
#
_entry.id   AF-A0A290XDQ2-F1
#
_cell.length_a   1.000
_cell.length_b   1.000
_cell.length_c   1.000
_cell.angle_alpha   90.00
_cell.angle_beta   90.00
_cell.angle_gamma   90.00
#
_symmetry.space_group_name_H-M   'P 1'
#
loop_
_entity.id
_entity.type
_entity.pdbx_description
1 polymer ?
#
loop_
_entity_poly.entity_id
_entity_poly.type
_entity_poly.pdbx_seq_one_letter_code
_entity_poly.pdbx_strand_id
1 'polypeptide(L)'
;MSVRQRVRVGPASAATGSPRLARALWPVLLATLPACMQEAPLPPPVAEATVRVDAKARAHAELAHRVRRFLIDRGARGPVAADDERFRLGAFLRARADTHHFGPDFHARARVALAAPGAPTQADTALRALQATVDARLPHWQALVDYNASGRMRDDAGEEGRRLLPWAIAALDAIEAAAWRYVDAVESAPTRE
;
A
#
# COMPACT_ATOMS: atom_id res chain seq x y z
N MET A 1 44.08 -2.24 29.25
CA MET A 1 45.11 -2.58 28.24
C MET A 1 44.49 -3.58 27.29
N SER A 2 44.59 -3.32 25.98
CA SER A 2 44.55 -4.29 24.87
C SER A 2 43.30 -5.19 24.69
N VAL A 3 42.80 -5.49 23.49
CA VAL A 3 43.26 -5.23 22.12
C VAL A 3 42.04 -5.46 21.21
N ARG A 4 41.93 -4.66 20.15
CA ARG A 4 40.96 -4.83 19.06
C ARG A 4 41.25 -6.13 18.31
N GLN A 5 40.22 -6.83 17.84
CA GLN A 5 40.38 -7.63 16.64
C GLN A 5 39.12 -7.61 15.77
N ARG A 6 39.28 -6.94 14.62
CA ARG A 6 38.40 -6.98 13.45
C ARG A 6 38.69 -8.26 12.68
N VAL A 7 37.67 -8.93 12.15
CA VAL A 7 37.86 -9.95 11.12
C VAL A 7 36.87 -9.74 9.97
N ARG A 8 37.49 -9.39 8.83
CA ARG A 8 37.20 -9.66 7.41
C ARG A 8 35.76 -9.81 6.91
N VAL A 9 35.39 -8.83 6.09
CA VAL A 9 34.43 -8.95 4.98
C VAL A 9 35.19 -9.51 3.76
N GLY A 10 34.64 -10.57 3.16
CA GLY A 10 35.07 -11.18 1.90
C GLY A 10 34.13 -10.79 0.73
N PRO A 11 34.52 -11.08 -0.51
CA PRO A 11 34.44 -10.14 -1.63
C PRO A 11 33.26 -10.41 -2.58
N ALA A 12 32.84 -9.40 -3.35
CA ALA A 12 32.03 -9.61 -4.54
C ALA A 12 32.35 -8.61 -5.66
N SER A 13 32.78 -9.19 -6.77
CA SER A 13 32.54 -8.78 -8.16
C SER A 13 33.15 -7.49 -8.67
N ALA A 14 34.31 -7.66 -9.32
CA ALA A 14 34.74 -6.87 -10.45
C ALA A 14 34.06 -7.39 -11.74
N ALA A 15 33.39 -6.49 -12.46
CA ALA A 15 33.02 -6.57 -13.87
C ALA A 15 32.78 -5.10 -14.29
N THR A 16 33.22 -4.56 -15.41
CA THR A 16 33.42 -5.16 -16.73
C THR A 16 34.40 -4.27 -17.51
N GLY A 17 35.36 -4.90 -18.20
CA GLY A 17 36.30 -4.23 -19.08
C GLY A 17 35.63 -3.72 -20.36
N SER A 18 36.04 -2.54 -20.80
CA SER A 18 35.89 -2.08 -22.18
C SER A 18 37.12 -2.52 -22.99
N PRO A 19 36.94 -2.96 -24.25
CA PRO A 19 37.95 -2.73 -25.25
C PRO A 19 37.44 -1.95 -26.48
N ARG A 20 38.42 -1.26 -27.04
CA ARG A 20 38.39 -0.26 -28.11
C ARG A 20 38.17 -0.87 -29.50
N LEU A 21 37.67 -0.01 -30.39
CA LEU A 21 38.05 0.21 -31.80
C LEU A 21 38.34 -1.03 -32.67
N ALA A 22 37.50 -1.24 -33.69
CA ALA A 22 37.95 -1.75 -34.97
C ALA A 22 37.28 -0.97 -36.10
N ARG A 23 38.15 -0.32 -36.87
CA ARG A 23 37.92 0.56 -38.01
C ARG A 23 38.03 -0.32 -39.26
N ALA A 24 37.01 -0.37 -40.10
CA ALA A 24 37.11 -1.00 -41.42
C ALA A 24 36.39 -0.13 -42.46
N LEU A 25 37.13 0.15 -43.53
CA LEU A 25 36.83 1.03 -44.64
C LEU A 25 36.17 0.29 -45.81
N TRP A 26 35.30 1.03 -46.52
CA TRP A 26 34.85 0.88 -47.93
C TRP A 26 34.09 -0.42 -48.32
N PRO A 27 33.24 -0.44 -49.40
CA PRO A 27 33.07 0.60 -50.41
C PRO A 27 31.66 1.05 -50.81
N VAL A 28 31.66 2.23 -51.45
CA VAL A 28 30.59 2.83 -52.26
C VAL A 28 30.27 1.91 -53.44
N LEU A 29 29.00 1.56 -53.57
CA LEU A 29 28.43 0.91 -54.75
C LEU A 29 27.21 1.72 -55.21
N LEU A 30 27.36 2.39 -56.35
CA LEU A 30 26.26 2.95 -57.12
C LEU A 30 25.52 1.81 -57.82
N ALA A 31 24.20 1.72 -57.62
CA ALA A 31 23.29 1.08 -58.55
C ALA A 31 21.89 1.68 -58.40
N THR A 32 21.35 2.11 -59.53
CA THR A 32 20.06 2.75 -59.78
C THR A 32 18.87 1.80 -59.67
N LEU A 33 17.69 2.28 -59.22
CA LEU A 33 16.39 2.26 -59.91
C LEU A 33 15.24 2.71 -58.97
N PRO A 34 14.12 3.26 -59.52
CA PRO A 34 13.07 3.93 -58.75
C PRO A 34 12.00 2.95 -58.27
N ALA A 35 11.57 3.08 -57.01
CA ALA A 35 10.40 2.38 -56.50
C ALA A 35 9.68 3.24 -55.46
N CYS A 36 8.38 3.39 -55.67
CA CYS A 36 7.44 4.11 -54.82
C CYS A 36 7.60 3.74 -53.34
N MET A 37 8.07 4.68 -52.52
CA MET A 37 7.94 4.56 -51.07
C MET A 37 6.58 5.13 -50.68
N GLN A 38 5.65 4.19 -50.58
CA GLN A 38 4.39 4.36 -49.88
C GLN A 38 4.70 4.71 -48.42
N GLU A 39 4.27 5.90 -48.01
CA GLU A 39 4.42 6.38 -46.64
C GLU A 39 3.71 5.39 -45.70
N ALA A 40 4.49 4.64 -44.93
CA ALA A 40 3.98 3.66 -43.99
C ALA A 40 3.19 4.40 -42.89
N PRO A 41 1.98 3.94 -42.55
CA PRO A 41 1.24 4.49 -41.42
C PRO A 41 2.06 4.31 -40.14
N LEU A 42 2.33 5.42 -39.44
CA LEU A 42 2.86 5.39 -38.08
C LEU A 42 1.96 4.47 -37.23
N PRO A 43 2.51 3.46 -36.52
CA PRO A 43 1.70 2.62 -35.64
C PRO A 43 1.07 3.49 -34.54
N PRO A 44 -0.19 3.22 -34.13
CA PRO A 44 -0.84 3.98 -33.08
C PRO A 44 -0.06 3.88 -31.75
N PRO A 45 -0.13 4.89 -30.88
CA PRO A 45 0.53 4.91 -29.58
C PRO A 45 -0.16 3.96 -28.59
N VAL A 46 0.03 2.65 -28.76
CA VAL A 46 -0.58 1.64 -27.89
C VAL A 46 0.30 1.32 -26.67
N ALA A 47 1.61 1.54 -26.76
CA ALA A 47 2.57 1.11 -25.73
C ALA A 47 2.58 1.99 -24.46
N GLU A 48 2.30 3.29 -24.54
CA GLU A 48 2.33 4.16 -23.35
C GLU A 48 1.05 4.08 -22.51
N ALA A 49 -0.10 3.83 -23.16
CA ALA A 49 -1.39 3.79 -22.48
C ALA A 49 -1.51 2.54 -21.59
N THR A 50 -1.02 1.39 -22.06
CA THR A 50 -1.04 0.12 -21.31
C THR A 50 -0.10 0.18 -20.09
N VAL A 51 1.14 0.63 -20.27
CA VAL A 51 2.13 0.76 -19.17
C VAL A 51 1.63 1.71 -18.07
N ARG A 52 0.87 2.76 -18.43
CA ARG A 52 0.29 3.70 -17.44
C ARG A 52 -0.83 3.05 -16.63
N VAL A 53 -1.75 2.31 -17.26
CA VAL A 53 -2.83 1.61 -16.53
C VAL A 53 -2.26 0.62 -15.50
N ASP A 54 -1.17 -0.06 -15.84
CA ASP A 54 -0.52 -1.02 -14.94
C ASP A 54 0.09 -0.38 -13.69
N ALA A 55 0.63 0.84 -13.79
CA ALA A 55 1.29 1.51 -12.67
C ALA A 55 0.32 1.82 -11.53
N LYS A 56 -0.87 2.35 -11.86
CA LYS A 56 -1.86 2.70 -10.85
C LYS A 56 -2.59 1.47 -10.29
N ALA A 57 -2.95 0.51 -11.13
CA ALA A 57 -3.49 -0.76 -10.65
C ALA A 57 -2.52 -1.46 -9.66
N ARG A 58 -1.22 -1.49 -9.99
CA ARG A 58 -0.18 -2.03 -9.09
C ARG A 58 -0.10 -1.27 -7.76
N ALA A 59 -0.08 0.06 -7.79
CA ALA A 59 -0.02 0.86 -6.57
C ALA A 59 -1.24 0.62 -5.65
N HIS A 60 -2.43 0.48 -6.24
CA HIS A 60 -3.64 0.12 -5.50
C HIS A 60 -3.58 -1.30 -4.93
N ALA A 61 -3.13 -2.29 -5.71
CA ALA A 61 -2.97 -3.67 -5.27
C ALA A 61 -2.00 -3.80 -4.08
N GLU A 62 -0.85 -3.11 -4.15
CA GLU A 62 0.12 -3.08 -3.06
C GLU A 62 -0.45 -2.46 -1.78
N LEU A 63 -1.20 -1.37 -1.91
CA LEU A 63 -1.86 -0.73 -0.77
C LEU A 63 -2.99 -1.61 -0.20
N ALA A 64 -3.82 -2.21 -1.06
CA ALA A 64 -4.89 -3.11 -0.66
C ALA A 64 -4.35 -4.33 0.10
N HIS A 65 -3.24 -4.92 -0.35
CA HIS A 65 -2.57 -6.01 0.36
C HIS A 65 -2.15 -5.62 1.78
N ARG A 66 -1.72 -4.38 1.99
CA ARG A 66 -1.36 -3.88 3.33
C ARG A 66 -2.58 -3.63 4.19
N VAL A 67 -3.60 -2.98 3.64
CA VAL A 67 -4.89 -2.76 4.31
C VAL A 67 -5.54 -4.08 4.71
N ARG A 68 -5.39 -5.13 3.89
CA ARG A 68 -5.93 -6.47 4.20
C ARG A 68 -5.42 -7.05 5.51
N ARG A 69 -4.20 -6.70 5.96
CA ARG A 69 -3.63 -7.17 7.24
C ARG A 69 -4.35 -6.62 8.46
N PHE A 70 -5.04 -5.50 8.31
CA PHE A 70 -5.90 -4.93 9.36
C PHE A 70 -7.29 -5.61 9.38
N LEU A 71 -7.75 -6.20 8.28
CA LEU A 71 -9.11 -6.72 8.20
C LEU A 71 -9.24 -8.04 8.97
N ILE A 72 -10.33 -8.20 9.70
CA ILE A 72 -10.73 -9.51 10.22
C ILE A 72 -11.54 -10.18 9.11
N ASP A 73 -11.08 -11.35 8.66
CA ASP A 73 -11.79 -12.07 7.60
C ASP A 73 -13.24 -12.34 8.01
N ARG A 74 -14.16 -12.15 7.05
CA ARG A 74 -15.60 -12.35 7.27
C ARG A 74 -15.85 -13.80 7.68
N GLY A 75 -16.38 -14.01 8.88
CA GLY A 75 -16.64 -15.34 9.44
C GLY A 75 -15.44 -16.02 10.11
N ALA A 76 -14.32 -15.32 10.31
CA ALA A 76 -13.18 -15.84 11.05
C ALA A 76 -13.55 -16.22 12.48
N ARG A 77 -12.95 -17.31 12.99
CA ARG A 77 -13.10 -17.81 14.37
C ARG A 77 -11.78 -17.81 15.15
N GLY A 78 -10.85 -16.95 14.74
CA GLY A 78 -9.52 -16.85 15.33
C GLY A 78 -9.48 -15.99 16.60
N PRO A 79 -8.33 -15.95 17.30
CA PRO A 79 -8.17 -15.19 18.53
C PRO A 79 -8.42 -13.69 18.36
N VAL A 80 -8.03 -13.12 17.21
CA VAL A 80 -8.30 -11.71 16.89
C VAL A 80 -9.81 -11.44 16.81
N ALA A 81 -10.57 -12.30 16.14
CA ALA A 81 -12.03 -12.17 16.03
C ALA A 81 -12.71 -12.32 17.40
N ALA A 82 -12.25 -13.25 18.23
CA ALA A 82 -12.77 -13.44 19.58
C ALA A 82 -12.47 -12.25 20.52
N ASP A 83 -11.30 -11.64 20.41
CA ASP A 83 -10.97 -10.43 21.17
C ASP A 83 -11.78 -9.22 20.70
N ASP A 84 -11.99 -9.08 19.40
CA ASP A 84 -12.82 -8.05 18.78
C ASP A 84 -14.31 -8.19 19.17
N GLU A 85 -14.84 -9.41 19.24
CA GLU A 85 -16.17 -9.67 19.79
C GLU A 85 -16.26 -9.28 21.27
N ARG A 86 -15.28 -9.70 22.10
CA ARG A 86 -15.23 -9.32 23.53
C ARG A 86 -15.15 -7.81 23.72
N PHE A 87 -14.38 -7.12 22.87
CA PHE A 87 -14.30 -5.67 22.84
C PHE A 87 -15.68 -5.04 22.58
N ARG A 88 -16.41 -5.51 21.56
CA ARG A 88 -17.79 -5.04 21.28
C ARG A 88 -18.77 -5.35 22.40
N LEU A 89 -18.52 -6.37 23.20
CA LEU A 89 -19.31 -6.74 24.39
C LEU A 89 -18.94 -5.96 25.66
N GLY A 90 -18.03 -4.99 25.60
CA GLY A 90 -17.68 -4.16 26.76
C GLY A 90 -16.26 -4.34 27.29
N ALA A 91 -15.52 -5.34 26.81
CA ALA A 91 -14.15 -5.59 27.26
C ALA A 91 -13.16 -4.62 26.61
N PHE A 92 -13.18 -3.35 27.01
CA PHE A 92 -12.35 -2.29 26.41
C PHE A 92 -10.84 -2.58 26.45
N LEU A 93 -10.35 -3.42 27.38
CA LEU A 93 -8.96 -3.90 27.42
C LEU A 93 -8.59 -4.84 26.28
N ARG A 94 -9.59 -5.40 25.58
CA ARG A 94 -9.43 -6.24 24.38
C ARG A 94 -9.47 -5.44 23.09
N ALA A 95 -9.56 -4.11 23.18
CA ALA A 95 -9.44 -3.25 22.01
C ALA A 95 -8.13 -3.57 21.28
N ARG A 96 -8.22 -3.71 19.95
CA ARG A 96 -7.03 -3.90 19.11
C ARG A 96 -6.14 -2.66 19.19
N ALA A 97 -4.83 -2.84 19.14
CA ALA A 97 -3.84 -1.78 19.29
C ALA A 97 -3.07 -1.51 17.97
N ASP A 98 -3.58 -1.98 16.86
CA ASP A 98 -2.94 -1.95 15.55
C ASP A 98 -3.28 -0.70 14.72
N THR A 99 -3.45 0.45 15.40
CA THR A 99 -3.71 1.76 14.79
C THR A 99 -2.62 2.19 13.80
N HIS A 100 -1.40 1.66 13.97
CA HIS A 100 -0.25 1.90 13.09
C HIS A 100 -0.51 1.51 11.63
N HIS A 101 -1.47 0.62 11.33
CA HIS A 101 -1.89 0.33 9.95
C HIS A 101 -2.38 1.56 9.19
N PHE A 102 -2.86 2.57 9.91
CA PHE A 102 -3.39 3.82 9.35
C PHE A 102 -2.55 5.04 9.74
N GLY A 103 -1.27 4.85 10.07
CA GLY A 103 -0.34 5.92 10.40
C GLY A 103 0.20 6.68 9.17
N PRO A 104 1.28 7.48 9.34
CA PRO A 104 1.84 8.31 8.27
C PRO A 104 2.23 7.55 6.99
N ASP A 105 2.71 6.30 7.10
CA ASP A 105 3.04 5.45 5.95
C ASP A 105 1.80 5.13 5.09
N PHE A 106 0.63 4.91 5.72
CA PHE A 106 -0.63 4.72 4.99
C PHE A 106 -0.98 5.96 4.17
N HIS A 107 -0.93 7.16 4.75
CA HIS A 107 -1.21 8.40 4.03
C HIS A 107 -0.20 8.65 2.89
N ALA A 108 1.08 8.36 3.12
CA ALA A 108 2.11 8.48 2.09
C ALA A 108 1.82 7.56 0.89
N ARG A 109 1.51 6.29 1.15
CA ARG A 109 1.17 5.31 0.09
C ARG A 109 -0.15 5.64 -0.61
N ALA A 110 -1.15 6.09 0.14
CA ALA A 110 -2.42 6.51 -0.44
C ALA A 110 -2.22 7.67 -1.42
N ARG A 111 -1.39 8.66 -1.07
CA ARG A 111 -1.02 9.74 -2.01
C ARG A 111 -0.33 9.20 -3.26
N VAL A 112 0.60 8.24 -3.13
CA VAL A 112 1.28 7.62 -4.27
C VAL A 112 0.28 6.89 -5.17
N ALA A 113 -0.62 6.09 -4.61
CA ALA A 113 -1.66 5.39 -5.38
C ALA A 113 -2.58 6.35 -6.13
N LEU A 114 -3.07 7.41 -5.47
CA LEU A 114 -3.94 8.41 -6.08
C LEU A 114 -3.24 9.21 -7.19
N ALA A 115 -1.95 9.51 -7.02
CA ALA A 115 -1.14 10.29 -7.96
C ALA A 115 -0.62 9.48 -9.15
N ALA A 116 -0.67 8.15 -9.10
CA ALA A 116 -0.25 7.32 -10.22
C ALA A 116 -1.07 7.64 -11.49
N PRO A 117 -0.49 7.52 -12.69
CA PRO A 117 -1.23 7.71 -13.94
C PRO A 117 -2.06 6.47 -14.27
N GLY A 118 -3.16 6.60 -15.04
CA GLY A 118 -4.00 5.47 -15.46
C GLY A 118 -5.33 5.35 -14.69
N ALA A 119 -6.10 4.28 -14.93
CA ALA A 119 -7.49 4.15 -14.44
C ALA A 119 -7.62 3.25 -13.20
N PRO A 120 -8.01 3.83 -12.06
CA PRO A 120 -9.01 3.21 -11.20
C PRO A 120 -9.88 4.27 -10.49
N THR A 121 -10.92 4.73 -11.19
CA THR A 121 -11.87 5.73 -10.69
C THR A 121 -12.63 5.26 -9.44
N GLN A 122 -12.99 3.97 -9.38
CA GLN A 122 -13.69 3.40 -8.22
C GLN A 122 -12.75 3.21 -7.02
N ALA A 123 -11.55 2.63 -7.23
CA ALA A 123 -10.59 2.45 -6.16
C ALA A 123 -10.05 3.79 -5.62
N ASP A 124 -9.88 4.81 -6.49
CA ASP A 124 -9.57 6.18 -6.08
C ASP A 124 -10.65 6.74 -5.14
N THR A 125 -11.91 6.59 -5.53
CA THR A 125 -13.05 7.10 -4.75
C THR A 125 -13.12 6.40 -3.40
N ALA A 126 -12.98 5.07 -3.40
CA ALA A 126 -12.97 4.28 -2.17
C ALA A 126 -11.75 4.60 -1.28
N LEU A 127 -10.57 4.85 -1.86
CA LEU A 127 -9.36 5.22 -1.12
C LEU A 127 -9.50 6.60 -0.47
N ARG A 128 -10.02 7.60 -1.20
CA ARG A 128 -10.29 8.93 -0.61
C ARG A 128 -11.32 8.82 0.52
N ALA A 129 -12.35 8.01 0.36
CA ALA A 129 -13.34 7.76 1.41
C ALA A 129 -12.72 7.07 2.64
N LEU A 130 -11.81 6.10 2.43
CA LEU A 130 -11.05 5.47 3.50
C LEU A 130 -10.16 6.48 4.23
N GLN A 131 -9.41 7.32 3.51
CA GLN A 131 -8.58 8.36 4.13
C GLN A 131 -9.42 9.31 4.98
N ALA A 132 -10.50 9.84 4.43
CA ALA A 132 -11.40 10.74 5.18
C ALA A 132 -11.99 10.05 6.42
N THR A 133 -12.32 8.76 6.33
CA THR A 133 -12.83 7.99 7.47
C THR A 133 -11.76 7.80 8.54
N VAL A 134 -10.53 7.44 8.13
CA VAL A 134 -9.38 7.31 9.03
C VAL A 134 -9.10 8.62 9.74
N ASP A 135 -8.98 9.73 9.00
CA ASP A 135 -8.68 11.05 9.56
C ASP A 135 -9.73 11.48 10.61
N ALA A 136 -11.00 11.20 10.34
CA ALA A 136 -12.09 11.56 11.24
C ALA A 136 -12.24 10.63 12.45
N ARG A 137 -11.87 9.34 12.33
CA ARG A 137 -12.23 8.30 13.32
C ARG A 137 -11.05 7.74 14.11
N LEU A 138 -9.84 7.74 13.53
CA LEU A 138 -8.65 7.18 14.16
C LEU A 138 -8.37 7.79 15.55
N PRO A 139 -8.55 9.11 15.80
CA PRO A 139 -8.31 9.67 17.13
C PRO A 139 -9.17 9.05 18.24
N HIS A 140 -10.41 8.64 17.93
CA HIS A 140 -11.30 8.02 18.92
C HIS A 140 -10.83 6.61 19.30
N TRP A 141 -10.38 5.83 18.33
CA TRP A 141 -9.79 4.51 18.59
C TRP A 141 -8.45 4.67 19.32
N GLN A 142 -7.57 5.56 18.86
CA GLN A 142 -6.27 5.81 19.47
C GLN A 142 -6.39 6.24 20.93
N ALA A 143 -7.37 7.09 21.29
CA ALA A 143 -7.59 7.50 22.66
C ALA A 143 -7.81 6.32 23.62
N LEU A 144 -8.55 5.29 23.20
CA LEU A 144 -8.74 4.08 24.00
C LEU A 144 -7.46 3.23 24.09
N VAL A 145 -6.72 3.12 22.99
CA VAL A 145 -5.42 2.42 22.97
C VAL A 145 -4.43 3.09 23.92
N ASP A 146 -4.33 4.41 23.88
CA ASP A 146 -3.46 5.21 24.76
C ASP A 146 -3.89 5.09 26.22
N TYR A 147 -5.19 5.11 26.48
CA TYR A 147 -5.73 4.87 27.81
C TYR A 147 -5.31 3.48 28.34
N ASN A 148 -5.50 2.42 27.55
CA ASN A 148 -5.11 1.06 27.92
C ASN A 148 -3.59 0.93 28.17
N ALA A 149 -2.77 1.68 27.41
CA ALA A 149 -1.32 1.70 27.58
C ALA A 149 -0.84 2.54 28.78
N SER A 150 -1.62 3.53 29.20
CA SER A 150 -1.21 4.51 30.22
C SER A 150 -1.17 3.98 31.66
N GLY A 151 -1.83 2.84 31.95
CA GLY A 151 -1.95 2.31 33.30
C GLY A 151 -2.96 3.04 34.21
N ARG A 152 -3.60 4.11 33.73
CA ARG A 152 -4.60 4.91 34.48
C ARG A 152 -5.80 4.13 34.99
N MET A 153 -6.04 2.93 34.45
CA MET A 153 -7.09 2.03 34.92
C MET A 153 -7.01 1.73 36.42
N ARG A 154 -5.79 1.72 37.00
CA ARG A 154 -5.61 1.52 38.44
C ARG A 154 -6.15 2.68 39.27
N ASP A 155 -6.20 3.87 38.68
CA ASP A 155 -6.54 5.12 39.36
C ASP A 155 -8.04 5.44 39.20
N ASP A 156 -8.65 5.11 38.05
CA ASP A 156 -10.05 5.42 37.72
C ASP A 156 -10.99 4.20 37.66
N ALA A 157 -10.48 3.02 38.04
CA ALA A 157 -11.22 1.76 37.99
C ALA A 157 -11.89 1.47 36.62
N GLY A 158 -11.29 1.92 35.52
CA GLY A 158 -11.83 1.68 34.18
C GLY A 158 -12.87 2.69 33.70
N GLU A 159 -13.15 3.76 34.45
CA GLU A 159 -14.22 4.71 34.12
C GLU A 159 -13.98 5.38 32.76
N GLU A 160 -12.79 5.91 32.54
CA GLU A 160 -12.44 6.57 31.28
C GLU A 160 -12.47 5.58 30.11
N GLY A 161 -11.98 4.35 30.31
CA GLY A 161 -12.06 3.29 29.31
C GLY A 161 -13.50 2.99 28.88
N ARG A 162 -14.43 2.88 29.84
CA ARG A 162 -15.87 2.70 29.56
C ARG A 162 -16.47 3.90 28.84
N ARG A 163 -16.04 5.12 29.16
CA ARG A 163 -16.49 6.36 28.50
C ARG A 163 -16.01 6.45 27.05
N LEU A 164 -14.78 6.02 26.77
CA LEU A 164 -14.18 6.02 25.43
C LEU A 164 -14.73 4.90 24.53
N LEU A 165 -15.13 3.78 25.12
CA LEU A 165 -15.49 2.55 24.41
C LEU A 165 -16.49 2.74 23.25
N PRO A 166 -17.64 3.43 23.40
CA PRO A 166 -18.61 3.56 22.31
C PRO A 166 -18.02 4.26 21.07
N TRP A 167 -17.14 5.24 21.30
CA TRP A 167 -16.48 5.99 20.23
C TRP A 167 -15.41 5.15 19.53
N ALA A 168 -14.67 4.34 20.30
CA ALA A 168 -13.68 3.42 19.75
C ALA A 168 -14.34 2.31 18.91
N ILE A 169 -15.47 1.75 19.36
CA ILE A 169 -16.27 0.77 18.58
C ILE A 169 -16.72 1.39 17.27
N ALA A 170 -17.38 2.56 17.34
CA ALA A 170 -17.88 3.25 16.15
C ALA A 170 -16.75 3.63 15.17
N ALA A 171 -15.56 3.94 15.68
CA ALA A 171 -14.39 4.22 14.86
C ALA A 171 -13.89 2.97 14.14
N LEU A 172 -13.70 1.86 14.86
CA LEU A 172 -13.24 0.59 14.28
C LEU A 172 -14.21 0.07 13.23
N ASP A 173 -15.52 0.06 13.51
CA ASP A 173 -16.53 -0.40 12.56
C ASP A 173 -16.54 0.46 11.28
N ALA A 174 -16.42 1.79 11.42
CA ALA A 174 -16.38 2.70 10.28
C ALA A 174 -15.12 2.52 9.41
N ILE A 175 -13.95 2.40 10.06
CA ILE A 175 -12.67 2.20 9.38
C ILE A 175 -12.66 0.83 8.68
N GLU A 176 -13.11 -0.23 9.35
CA GLU A 176 -13.19 -1.58 8.79
C GLU A 176 -14.14 -1.63 7.59
N ALA A 177 -15.33 -1.03 7.69
CA ALA A 177 -16.26 -0.95 6.57
C ALA A 177 -15.66 -0.18 5.37
N ALA A 178 -14.97 0.94 5.62
CA ALA A 178 -14.31 1.70 4.56
C ALA A 178 -13.14 0.92 3.94
N ALA A 179 -12.38 0.19 4.75
CA ALA A 179 -11.25 -0.62 4.30
C ALA A 179 -11.72 -1.80 3.44
N TRP A 180 -12.80 -2.49 3.82
CA TRP A 180 -13.44 -3.51 2.98
C TRP A 180 -13.91 -2.94 1.64
N ARG A 181 -14.61 -1.80 1.63
CA ARG A 181 -15.04 -1.15 0.37
C ARG A 181 -13.85 -0.82 -0.55
N TYR A 182 -12.73 -0.40 0.02
CA TYR A 182 -11.53 -0.12 -0.74
C TYR A 182 -10.92 -1.39 -1.33
N VAL A 183 -10.75 -2.44 -0.53
CA VAL A 183 -10.22 -3.73 -0.98
C VAL A 183 -11.10 -4.34 -2.06
N ASP A 184 -12.42 -4.38 -1.84
CA ASP A 184 -13.40 -4.91 -2.80
C ASP A 184 -13.36 -4.12 -4.13
N ALA A 185 -13.17 -2.79 -4.09
CA ALA A 185 -13.04 -1.94 -5.28
C ALA A 185 -11.74 -2.18 -6.06
N VAL A 186 -10.65 -2.57 -5.39
CA VAL A 186 -9.40 -2.94 -6.04
C VAL A 186 -9.51 -4.33 -6.65
N GLU A 187 -10.11 -5.29 -5.94
CA GLU A 187 -10.28 -6.68 -6.40
C GLU A 187 -11.28 -6.81 -7.55
N SER A 188 -12.29 -5.93 -7.62
CA SER A 188 -13.28 -5.92 -8.71
C SER A 188 -12.78 -5.22 -9.99
N ALA A 189 -11.57 -4.64 -9.98
CA ALA A 189 -11.02 -3.98 -11.15
C ALA A 189 -10.68 -5.03 -12.23
N PRO A 190 -11.10 -4.84 -13.49
CA PRO A 190 -10.84 -5.81 -14.54
C PRO A 190 -9.33 -5.93 -14.79
N THR A 191 -8.75 -7.07 -14.42
CA THR A 191 -7.44 -7.52 -14.92
C THR A 191 -7.63 -7.94 -16.37
N ARG A 192 -7.21 -7.11 -17.32
CA ARG A 192 -7.15 -7.53 -18.72
C ARG A 192 -5.83 -8.29 -18.92
N GLU A 193 -5.93 -9.62 -19.03
CA GLU A 193 -4.87 -10.49 -19.57
C GLU A 193 -4.66 -10.25 -21.07
#